data_AF-Q6WXA7-F1
#
_entry.id   AF-Q6WXA7-F1
#
_cell.length_a   1.000
_cell.length_b   1.000
_cell.length_c   1.000
_cell.angle_alpha   90.00
_cell.angle_beta   90.00
_cell.angle_gamma   90.00
#
_symmetry.space_group_name_H-M   'P 1'
#
loop_
_entity.id
_entity.type
_entity.pdbx_description
1 polymer ?
#
loop_
_entity_poly.entity_id
_entity_poly.type
_entity_poly.pdbx_seq_one_letter_code
_entity_poly.pdbx_strand_id
1 'polypeptide(L)'
;GGGTTDIAVLSMGDIVTSSSIKMAGDKFDMEILNYIKRKYKLLIGERTSEDIKIKVGTVFPGARSEELEIRGRDMVTGLPRTITVCSEEITEALKENAAVIVQAAKGVLERTPPELSADI
;
A
#
# COMPACT_ATOMS: atom_id res chain seq x y z
N GLY A 1 -2.28 -4.26 -8.91
CA GLY A 1 -1.23 -5.19 -9.34
C GLY A 1 0.08 -4.87 -8.64
N GLY A 2 1.22 -5.29 -9.21
CA GLY A 2 2.56 -4.94 -8.70
C GLY A 2 2.97 -3.50 -9.03
N GLY A 3 2.92 -3.12 -10.31
CA GLY A 3 3.32 -1.78 -10.78
C GLY A 3 2.18 -0.79 -11.04
N THR A 4 0.96 -1.28 -11.34
CA THR A 4 -0.21 -0.43 -11.61
C THR A 4 -1.45 -0.87 -10.83
N THR A 5 -2.33 0.11 -10.60
CA THR A 5 -3.71 -0.11 -10.20
C THR A 5 -4.60 0.37 -11.33
N ASP A 6 -5.38 -0.55 -11.86
CA ASP A 6 -6.33 -0.32 -12.95
C ASP A 6 -7.73 -0.30 -12.37
N ILE A 7 -8.50 0.73 -12.75
CA ILE A 7 -9.84 1.01 -12.24
C ILE A 7 -10.74 1.19 -13.45
N ALA A 8 -11.85 0.46 -13.50
CA ALA A 8 -12.80 0.54 -14.60
C ALA A 8 -14.24 0.35 -14.12
N VAL A 9 -15.15 1.07 -14.74
CA VAL A 9 -16.60 0.82 -14.68
C VAL A 9 -16.99 0.06 -15.94
N LEU A 10 -17.67 -1.07 -15.74
CA LEU A 10 -18.11 -1.97 -16.79
C LEU A 10 -19.63 -1.89 -16.93
N SER A 11 -20.14 -1.83 -18.15
CA SER A 11 -21.57 -1.96 -18.44
C SER A 11 -21.77 -2.68 -19.77
N MET A 12 -22.72 -3.61 -19.82
CA MET A 12 -23.06 -4.39 -21.02
C MET A 12 -21.86 -5.07 -21.71
N GLY A 13 -20.81 -5.42 -20.94
CA GLY A 13 -19.60 -6.06 -21.47
C GLY A 13 -18.51 -5.09 -21.94
N ASP A 14 -18.76 -3.78 -21.93
CA ASP A 14 -17.81 -2.74 -22.35
C ASP A 14 -17.27 -1.93 -21.17
N ILE A 15 -16.08 -1.34 -21.35
CA ILE A 15 -15.49 -0.37 -20.41
C ILE A 15 -16.08 1.00 -20.70
N VAL A 16 -16.85 1.53 -19.75
CA VAL A 16 -17.51 2.85 -19.88
C VAL A 16 -16.54 3.97 -19.50
N THR A 17 -15.89 3.82 -18.34
CA THR A 17 -14.88 4.76 -17.85
C THR A 17 -13.78 3.99 -17.15
N SER A 18 -12.53 4.39 -17.36
CA SER A 18 -11.39 3.77 -16.71
C SER A 18 -10.29 4.76 -16.35
N SER A 19 -9.37 4.30 -15.51
CA SER A 19 -8.12 4.97 -15.16
C SER A 19 -7.08 3.93 -14.79
N SER A 20 -5.82 4.20 -15.12
CA SER A 20 -4.68 3.39 -14.70
C SER A 20 -3.65 4.30 -14.04
N ILE A 21 -3.25 3.95 -12.82
CA ILE A 21 -2.31 4.73 -12.02
C ILE A 21 -1.10 3.89 -11.63
N LYS A 22 0.09 4.50 -11.63
CA LYS A 22 1.36 3.87 -11.21
C LYS A 22 1.52 3.87 -9.67
N MET A 23 0.45 3.44 -8.98
CA MET A 23 0.39 3.30 -7.52
C MET A 23 -0.12 1.91 -7.21
N ALA A 24 0.76 1.04 -6.72
CA ALA A 24 0.53 -0.40 -6.65
C ALA A 24 1.55 -1.04 -5.68
N GLY A 25 1.59 -2.38 -5.62
CA GLY A 25 2.40 -3.16 -4.68
C GLY A 25 3.83 -2.64 -4.48
N ASP A 26 4.56 -2.37 -5.55
CA ASP A 26 5.96 -1.92 -5.51
C ASP A 26 6.11 -0.58 -4.75
N LYS A 27 5.11 0.30 -4.85
CA LYS A 27 5.08 1.57 -4.13
C LYS A 27 4.80 1.38 -2.64
N PHE A 28 3.96 0.41 -2.27
CA PHE A 28 3.74 0.06 -0.87
C PHE A 28 5.01 -0.53 -0.25
N ASP A 29 5.73 -1.39 -0.98
CA ASP A 29 7.00 -1.94 -0.50
C ASP A 29 8.04 -0.83 -0.32
N MET A 30 8.19 0.08 -1.28
CA MET A 30 9.09 1.23 -1.13
C MET A 30 8.75 2.08 0.10
N GLU A 31 7.47 2.29 0.40
CA GLU A 31 7.08 3.11 1.55
C GLU A 31 7.35 2.42 2.88
N ILE A 32 7.16 1.11 2.96
CA ILE A 32 7.56 0.30 4.13
C ILE A 32 9.08 0.37 4.32
N LEU A 33 9.87 0.17 3.27
CA LEU A 33 11.35 0.30 3.32
C LEU A 33 11.75 1.67 3.88
N ASN A 34 11.16 2.74 3.36
CA ASN A 34 11.44 4.10 3.77
C ASN A 34 11.03 4.36 5.22
N TYR A 35 9.87 3.86 5.64
CA TYR A 35 9.38 3.98 7.00
C TYR A 35 10.35 3.33 8.00
N ILE A 36 10.73 2.07 7.75
CA ILE A 36 11.66 1.32 8.60
C ILE A 36 13.03 2.01 8.66
N LYS A 37 13.53 2.47 7.51
CA LYS A 37 14.78 3.22 7.43
C LYS A 37 14.74 4.52 8.24
N ARG A 38 13.65 5.29 8.15
CA ARG A 38 13.53 6.59 8.86
C ARG A 38 13.38 6.41 10.36
N LYS A 39 12.46 5.52 10.79
CA LYS A 39 12.08 5.30 12.19
C LYS A 39 13.12 4.51 12.97
N TYR A 40 13.61 3.41 12.42
CA TYR A 40 14.51 2.48 13.14
C TYR A 40 15.98 2.60 12.74
N LYS A 41 16.31 3.44 11.74
CA LYS A 41 17.66 3.49 11.13
C LYS A 41 18.13 2.10 10.70
N LEU A 42 17.21 1.29 10.18
CA LEU A 42 17.44 -0.09 9.79
C LEU A 42 17.24 -0.23 8.27
N LEU A 43 18.22 -0.81 7.58
CA LEU A 43 18.10 -1.18 6.18
C LEU A 43 17.60 -2.63 6.08
N ILE A 44 16.52 -2.82 5.34
CA ILE A 44 15.93 -4.12 5.02
C ILE A 44 15.83 -4.27 3.49
N GLY A 45 15.73 -5.51 3.02
CA GLY A 45 15.56 -5.80 1.58
C GLY A 45 14.10 -5.78 1.16
N GLU A 46 13.86 -5.74 -0.15
CA GLU A 46 12.51 -5.74 -0.74
C GLU A 46 11.68 -6.95 -0.29
N ARG A 47 12.26 -8.15 -0.25
CA ARG A 47 11.57 -9.35 0.23
C ARG A 47 11.07 -9.22 1.68
N THR A 48 11.88 -8.64 2.56
CA THR A 48 11.47 -8.38 3.95
C THR A 48 10.35 -7.35 4.00
N SER A 49 10.41 -6.34 3.14
CA SER A 49 9.35 -5.35 3.01
C SER A 49 8.02 -5.95 2.55
N GLU A 50 8.08 -6.85 1.56
CA GLU A 50 6.91 -7.56 1.06
C GLU A 50 6.33 -8.50 2.13
N ASP A 51 7.18 -9.20 2.90
CA ASP A 51 6.73 -10.01 4.03
C ASP A 51 6.02 -9.17 5.10
N ILE A 52 6.53 -7.96 5.40
CA ILE A 52 5.85 -7.00 6.29
C ILE A 52 4.49 -6.61 5.72
N LYS A 53 4.43 -6.24 4.43
CA LYS A 53 3.20 -5.85 3.73
C LYS A 53 2.13 -6.95 3.83
N ILE A 54 2.50 -8.21 3.62
CA ILE A 54 1.59 -9.35 3.64
C ILE A 54 1.13 -9.67 5.07
N LYS A 55 2.08 -9.74 6.01
CA LYS A 55 1.80 -10.23 7.36
C LYS A 55 1.16 -9.16 8.24
N VAL A 56 1.70 -7.95 8.29
CA VAL A 56 1.22 -6.92 9.22
C VAL A 56 0.54 -5.73 8.52
N GLY A 57 0.63 -5.63 7.20
CA GLY A 57 0.03 -4.53 6.44
C GLY A 57 -1.50 -4.49 6.54
N THR A 58 -2.02 -3.30 6.84
CA THR A 58 -3.43 -2.92 6.71
C THR A 58 -3.52 -1.43 6.38
N VAL A 59 -4.63 -1.02 5.77
CA VAL A 59 -4.90 0.40 5.42
C VAL A 59 -6.13 0.94 6.17
N PHE A 60 -6.74 0.11 7.02
CA PHE A 60 -7.86 0.47 7.87
C PHE A 60 -7.43 0.33 9.34
N PRO A 61 -7.42 1.41 10.13
CA PRO A 61 -7.04 1.37 11.53
C PRO A 61 -7.87 0.36 12.32
N GLY A 62 -7.21 -0.45 13.15
CA GLY A 62 -7.87 -1.46 13.98
C GLY A 62 -8.38 -2.70 13.24
N ALA A 63 -8.17 -2.82 11.91
CA ALA A 63 -8.56 -4.03 11.18
C ALA A 63 -7.71 -5.26 11.57
N ARG A 64 -6.44 -5.04 11.91
CA ARG A 64 -5.48 -6.08 12.33
C ARG A 64 -4.58 -5.52 13.42
N SER A 65 -4.17 -6.38 14.34
CA SER A 65 -3.22 -6.09 15.41
C SER A 65 -2.21 -7.22 15.49
N GLU A 66 -1.33 -7.27 14.48
CA GLU A 66 -0.30 -8.29 14.36
C GLU A 66 1.09 -7.67 14.51
N GLU A 67 2.04 -8.51 14.90
CA GLU A 67 3.45 -8.14 15.05
C GLU A 67 4.32 -9.09 14.23
N LEU A 68 5.45 -8.57 13.75
CA LEU A 68 6.43 -9.33 13.00
C LEU A 68 7.84 -8.93 13.42
N GLU A 69 8.66 -9.91 13.78
CA GLU A 69 10.10 -9.69 13.94
C GLU A 69 10.78 -9.67 12.56
N ILE A 70 11.56 -8.62 12.33
CA ILE A 70 12.34 -8.45 11.11
C ILE A 70 13.80 -8.20 11.44
N ARG A 71 14.69 -8.68 10.57
CA ARG A 71 16.13 -8.50 10.68
C ARG A 71 16.64 -7.65 9.53
N GLY A 72 17.49 -6.68 9.85
CA GLY A 72 18.11 -5.81 8.87
C GLY A 72 19.52 -5.41 9.28
N ARG A 73 20.12 -4.49 8.53
CA ARG A 73 21.42 -3.89 8.82
C ARG A 73 21.21 -2.54 9.50
N ASP A 74 21.69 -2.39 10.71
CA ASP A 74 21.64 -1.13 11.43
C ASP A 74 22.54 -0.10 10.73
N MET A 75 22.01 1.10 10.44
CA MET A 75 22.72 2.13 9.69
C MET A 75 23.77 2.86 10.52
N VAL A 76 23.69 2.79 11.84
CA VAL A 76 24.62 3.46 12.75
C VAL A 76 25.82 2.55 13.01
N THR A 77 25.57 1.29 13.36
CA THR A 77 26.64 0.34 13.72
C THR A 77 27.12 -0.49 12.54
N GLY A 78 26.33 -0.60 11.47
CA GLY A 78 26.61 -1.46 10.32
C GLY A 78 26.36 -2.94 10.57
N LEU A 79 25.95 -3.34 11.78
CA LEU A 79 25.76 -4.73 12.20
C LEU A 79 24.30 -5.20 12.01
N PRO A 80 24.05 -6.52 11.91
CA PRO A 80 22.70 -7.04 11.89
C PRO A 80 21.95 -6.74 13.18
N ARG A 81 20.73 -6.23 13.07
CA ARG A 81 19.83 -5.93 14.19
C ARG A 81 18.43 -6.46 13.90
N THR A 82 17.76 -6.97 14.93
CA THR A 82 16.36 -7.40 14.89
C THR A 82 15.49 -6.36 15.58
N ILE A 83 14.32 -6.09 15.00
CA ILE A 83 13.26 -5.25 15.58
C ILE A 83 11.92 -5.94 15.39
N THR A 84 10.95 -5.59 16.23
CA THR A 84 9.54 -5.96 16.05
C THR A 84 8.80 -4.80 15.40
N VAL A 85 7.99 -5.09 14.39
CA VAL A 85 7.10 -4.12 13.75
C VAL A 85 5.63 -4.53 13.92
N CYS A 86 4.74 -3.57 14.14
CA CYS A 86 3.31 -3.83 14.35
C CYS A 86 2.41 -3.35 13.20
N SER A 87 1.18 -3.85 13.13
CA SER A 87 0.21 -3.42 12.11
C SER A 87 -0.09 -1.93 12.15
N GLU A 88 -0.14 -1.32 13.34
CA GLU A 88 -0.51 0.09 13.51
C GLU A 88 0.48 1.03 12.82
N GLU A 89 1.78 0.79 13.00
CA GLU A 89 2.82 1.63 12.39
C GLU A 89 2.91 1.45 10.88
N ILE A 90 2.67 0.24 10.39
CA ILE A 90 2.63 -0.02 8.94
C ILE A 90 1.38 0.61 8.33
N THR A 91 0.25 0.64 9.05
CA THR A 91 -0.97 1.32 8.60
C THR A 91 -0.72 2.81 8.36
N GLU A 92 -0.01 3.46 9.29
CA GLU A 92 0.37 4.86 9.13
C GLU A 92 1.22 5.07 7.87
N ALA A 93 2.21 4.20 7.64
CA ALA A 93 3.08 4.27 6.47
C ALA A 93 2.33 4.11 5.14
N LEU A 94 1.31 3.25 5.09
CA LEU A 94 0.60 2.93 3.83
C LEU A 94 -0.59 3.85 3.52
N LYS A 95 -0.99 4.70 4.46
CA LYS A 95 -2.23 5.50 4.38
C LYS A 95 -2.27 6.44 3.18
N GLU A 96 -1.17 7.13 2.89
CA GLU A 96 -1.10 8.08 1.77
C GLU A 96 -1.21 7.36 0.42
N ASN A 97 -0.48 6.26 0.25
CA ASN A 97 -0.53 5.45 -0.98
C ASN A 97 -1.93 4.88 -1.22
N ALA A 98 -2.59 4.39 -0.16
CA ALA A 98 -3.98 3.92 -0.24
C ALA A 98 -4.94 5.06 -0.61
N ALA A 99 -4.77 6.25 -0.04
CA ALA A 99 -5.59 7.42 -0.35
C ALA A 99 -5.50 7.79 -1.84
N VAL A 100 -4.32 7.69 -2.47
CA VAL A 100 -4.17 7.94 -3.91
C VAL A 100 -5.03 6.98 -4.75
N ILE A 101 -5.09 5.71 -4.37
CA ILE A 101 -5.95 4.71 -5.05
C ILE A 101 -7.43 5.07 -4.86
N VAL A 102 -7.83 5.43 -3.63
CA VAL A 102 -9.22 5.85 -3.35
C VAL A 102 -9.60 7.08 -4.17
N GLN A 103 -8.71 8.07 -4.31
CA GLN A 103 -8.97 9.26 -5.11
C GLN A 103 -9.11 8.94 -6.59
N ALA A 104 -8.26 8.04 -7.13
CA ALA A 104 -8.41 7.60 -8.51
C ALA A 104 -9.73 6.87 -8.75
N ALA A 105 -10.18 6.06 -7.78
CA ALA A 105 -11.48 5.38 -7.86
C ALA A 105 -12.65 6.36 -7.87
N LYS A 106 -12.64 7.35 -6.96
CA LYS A 106 -13.63 8.43 -6.94
C LYS A 106 -13.65 9.20 -8.26
N GLY A 107 -12.48 9.54 -8.79
CA GLY A 107 -12.38 10.25 -10.06
C GLY A 107 -12.94 9.45 -11.24
N VAL A 108 -12.85 8.12 -11.23
CA VAL A 108 -13.52 7.29 -12.26
C VAL A 108 -15.04 7.38 -12.12
N LEU A 109 -15.56 7.24 -10.90
CA LEU A 109 -17.00 7.34 -10.62
C LEU A 109 -17.58 8.71 -10.98
N GLU A 110 -16.87 9.80 -10.71
CA GLU A 110 -17.29 11.16 -11.06
C GLU A 110 -17.39 11.39 -12.57
N ARG A 111 -16.61 10.66 -13.37
CA ARG A 111 -16.67 10.73 -14.84
C ARG A 111 -17.67 9.74 -15.43
N THR A 112 -18.21 8.83 -14.63
CA THR A 112 -19.18 7.85 -15.11
C THR A 112 -20.49 8.57 -15.47
N PRO A 113 -21.09 8.28 -16.63
CA PRO A 113 -22.37 8.85 -17.01
C PRO A 113 -23.45 8.59 -15.94
N PRO A 114 -24.26 9.61 -15.57
CA PRO A 114 -25.23 9.49 -14.48
C PRO A 114 -26.30 8.43 -14.73
N GLU A 115 -26.58 8.09 -16.00
CA GLU A 115 -27.50 7.00 -16.35
C GLU A 115 -27.02 5.63 -15.84
N LEU A 116 -25.71 5.49 -15.60
CA LEU A 116 -25.08 4.25 -15.10
C LEU A 116 -24.65 4.36 -13.63
N SER A 117 -24.49 5.59 -13.11
CA SER A 117 -24.18 5.80 -11.69
C SER A 117 -25.33 5.47 -10.75
N ALA A 118 -26.58 5.46 -11.23
CA ALA A 118 -27.76 5.20 -10.39
C ALA A 118 -27.85 3.74 -9.89
N ASP A 119 -27.15 2.83 -10.57
CA ASP A 119 -27.10 1.39 -10.27
C ASP A 119 -25.81 0.95 -9.55
N ILE A 120 -24.92 1.89 -9.17
CA ILE A 120 -23.62 1.65 -8.48
C ILE A 120 -23.68 2.14 -7.04
#